data_AF-A0A378MVU1-F1
#
_entry.id   AF-A0A378MVU1-F1
#
_cell.length_a   1.000
_cell.length_b   1.000
_cell.length_c   1.000
_cell.angle_alpha   90.00
_cell.angle_beta   90.00
_cell.angle_gamma   90.00
#
_symmetry.space_group_name_H-M   'P 1'
#
loop_
_entity.id
_entity.type
_entity.pdbx_description
1 polymer ?
#
loop_
_entity_poly.entity_id
_entity_poly.type
_entity_poly.pdbx_seq_one_letter_code
_entity_poly.pdbx_strand_id
1 'polypeptide(L)'
;MQIQNPVLPGFNPDPSIVRVGDTYYIATSTFEWFPGVRIHESKDLVHWNLVKNVLDTTTLLDMRGNPSSGGIWLLIFLMRKVNFGWFIPM
;
A
#
# COMPACT_ATOMS: atom_id res chain seq x y z
N MET A 1 12.80 -18.32 -11.32
CA MET A 1 13.47 -17.00 -11.38
C MET A 1 13.85 -16.59 -9.98
N GLN A 2 14.91 -15.78 -9.83
CA GLN A 2 15.33 -15.25 -8.52
C GLN A 2 14.78 -13.82 -8.35
N ILE A 3 14.56 -13.42 -7.10
CA ILE A 3 14.17 -12.06 -6.74
C ILE A 3 15.34 -11.11 -7.05
N GLN A 4 15.05 -9.98 -7.72
CA GLN A 4 16.00 -8.90 -7.92
C GLN A 4 15.51 -7.66 -7.16
N ASN A 5 16.38 -7.12 -6.31
CA ASN A 5 16.06 -5.95 -5.50
C ASN A 5 16.48 -4.65 -6.21
N PRO A 6 15.72 -3.55 -6.02
CA PRO A 6 14.46 -3.47 -5.28
C PRO A 6 13.27 -4.03 -6.09
N VAL A 7 12.45 -4.87 -5.45
CA VAL A 7 11.24 -5.44 -6.09
C VAL A 7 10.17 -4.39 -6.41
N LEU A 8 10.17 -3.29 -5.66
CA LEU A 8 9.37 -2.10 -5.90
C LEU A 8 10.30 -0.89 -6.00
N PRO A 9 10.80 -0.54 -7.19
CA PRO A 9 11.69 0.61 -7.36
C PRO A 9 10.97 1.95 -7.15
N GLY A 10 11.76 3.01 -6.97
CA GLY A 10 11.26 4.38 -6.77
C GLY A 10 10.76 4.64 -5.35
N PHE A 11 9.84 5.59 -5.22
CA PHE A 11 9.23 5.93 -3.94
C PHE A 11 8.25 4.83 -3.53
N ASN A 12 8.71 3.80 -2.82
CA ASN A 12 7.86 2.74 -2.25
C ASN A 12 8.30 2.43 -0.80
N PRO A 13 8.23 3.43 0.10
CA PRO A 13 8.67 3.29 1.48
C PRO A 13 7.72 2.43 2.31
N ASP A 14 8.24 1.98 3.45
CA ASP A 14 7.51 1.24 4.48
C ASP A 14 6.72 0.03 3.95
N PRO A 15 7.38 -0.92 3.24
CA PRO A 15 6.69 -2.07 2.69
C PRO A 15 6.17 -2.95 3.83
N SER A 16 4.86 -2.98 3.99
CA SER A 16 4.19 -4.02 4.76
C SER A 16 3.75 -5.11 3.80
N ILE A 17 3.91 -6.38 4.15
CA ILE A 17 3.52 -7.51 3.29
C ILE A 17 2.56 -8.47 4.01
N VAL A 18 1.57 -8.99 3.28
CA VAL A 18 0.67 -10.05 3.75
C VAL A 18 0.42 -11.06 2.64
N ARG A 19 0.11 -12.31 3.01
CA ARG A 19 -0.37 -13.35 2.09
C ARG A 19 -1.83 -13.67 2.37
N VAL A 20 -2.64 -13.73 1.32
CA VAL A 20 -4.05 -14.18 1.38
C VAL A 20 -4.26 -15.24 0.32
N GLY A 21 -4.47 -16.49 0.73
CA GLY A 21 -4.50 -17.63 -0.20
C GLY A 21 -3.16 -17.76 -0.94
N ASP A 22 -3.19 -17.72 -2.26
CA ASP A 22 -2.01 -17.85 -3.13
C ASP A 22 -1.51 -16.51 -3.69
N THR A 23 -1.88 -15.39 -3.07
CA THR A 23 -1.46 -14.06 -3.51
C THR A 23 -0.86 -13.28 -2.34
N TYR A 24 0.27 -12.65 -2.64
CA TYR A 24 0.99 -11.74 -1.76
C TYR A 24 0.62 -10.31 -2.10
N TYR A 25 0.47 -9.48 -1.08
CA TYR A 25 0.18 -8.07 -1.22
C TYR A 25 1.21 -7.25 -0.45
N ILE A 26 1.76 -6.21 -1.07
CA ILE A 26 2.57 -5.20 -0.40
C ILE A 26 1.81 -3.89 -0.39
N ALA A 27 1.76 -3.26 0.78
CA ALA A 27 1.24 -1.92 0.95
C ALA A 27 2.40 -0.97 1.28
N THR A 28 2.46 0.19 0.62
CA THR A 28 3.49 1.21 0.84
C THR A 28 2.87 2.55 1.23
N SER A 29 3.58 3.29 2.09
CA SER A 29 3.19 4.63 2.50
C SER A 29 3.32 5.61 1.33
N THR A 30 2.48 6.64 1.33
CA THR A 30 2.44 7.67 0.27
C THR A 30 2.55 9.08 0.82
N PHE A 31 2.61 9.26 2.14
CA PHE A 31 2.73 10.56 2.79
C PHE A 31 1.66 11.54 2.30
N GLU A 32 2.04 12.70 1.79
CA GLU A 32 1.14 13.73 1.26
C GLU A 32 0.58 13.42 -0.13
N TRP A 33 1.04 12.35 -0.78
CA TRP A 33 0.60 12.00 -2.13
C TRP A 33 -0.78 11.33 -2.12
N PHE A 34 -1.66 11.85 -2.97
CA PHE A 34 -3.02 11.38 -3.18
C PHE A 34 -3.20 10.91 -4.64
N PRO A 35 -3.86 9.78 -4.92
CA PRO A 35 -4.50 8.84 -3.99
C PRO A 35 -3.53 8.10 -3.06
N GLY A 36 -3.97 7.81 -1.85
CA GLY A 36 -3.14 7.31 -0.76
C GLY A 36 -3.06 5.78 -0.63
N VAL A 37 -1.96 5.30 -0.05
CA VAL A 37 -1.62 3.89 0.19
C VAL A 37 -1.65 3.03 -1.07
N ARG A 38 -0.47 2.69 -1.59
CA ARG A 38 -0.32 1.84 -2.78
C ARG A 38 -0.32 0.37 -2.41
N ILE A 39 -1.18 -0.42 -3.07
CA ILE A 39 -1.21 -1.89 -2.94
C ILE A 39 -0.66 -2.53 -4.21
N HIS A 40 0.42 -3.30 -4.06
CA HIS A 40 0.96 -4.16 -5.10
C HIS A 40 0.63 -5.62 -4.82
N GLU A 41 0.42 -6.42 -5.85
CA GLU A 41 0.22 -7.87 -5.71
C GLU A 41 1.26 -8.68 -6.48
N SER A 42 1.53 -9.87 -5.98
CA SER A 42 2.40 -10.86 -6.59
C SER A 42 1.94 -12.27 -6.26
N LYS A 43 2.16 -13.23 -7.16
CA LYS A 43 2.00 -14.67 -6.90
C LYS A 43 3.31 -15.40 -6.64
N ASP A 44 4.43 -14.77 -7.00
CA ASP A 44 5.75 -15.41 -7.01
C ASP A 44 6.82 -14.62 -6.22
N LEU A 45 6.44 -13.49 -5.60
CA LEU A 45 7.32 -12.54 -4.90
C LEU A 45 8.35 -11.84 -5.80
N VAL A 46 8.39 -12.15 -7.09
CA VAL A 46 9.34 -11.61 -8.06
C VAL A 46 8.68 -10.49 -8.85
N HIS A 47 7.49 -10.74 -9.40
CA HIS A 47 6.77 -9.78 -10.23
C HIS A 47 5.66 -9.14 -9.42
N TRP A 48 5.68 -7.81 -9.36
CA TRP A 48 4.73 -7.02 -8.60
C TRP A 48 3.94 -6.09 -9.51
N ASN A 49 2.61 -6.12 -9.42
CA ASN A 49 1.73 -5.23 -10.17
C ASN A 49 0.97 -4.32 -9.22
N LEU A 50 0.85 -3.04 -9.55
CA LEU A 50 0.02 -2.11 -8.80
C LEU A 50 -1.46 -2.46 -9.01
N VAL A 51 -2.17 -2.75 -7.93
CA VAL A 51 -3.60 -3.10 -7.96
C VAL A 51 -4.46 -1.87 -7.78
N LYS A 52 -4.24 -1.14 -6.68
CA LYS A 52 -5.10 -0.02 -6.29
C LYS A 52 -4.39 0.89 -5.27
N ASN A 53 -4.78 2.16 -5.27
CA ASN A 53 -4.59 3.07 -4.14
C ASN A 53 -5.86 3.06 -3.28
N VAL A 54 -5.78 2.65 -2.02
CA VAL A 54 -6.98 2.35 -1.22
C VAL A 54 -7.64 3.59 -0.62
N LEU A 55 -6.91 4.71 -0.50
CA LEU A 55 -7.44 6.00 -0.05
C LEU A 55 -7.61 6.94 -1.25
N ASP A 56 -8.67 6.71 -2.03
CA ASP A 56 -8.92 7.35 -3.34
C ASP A 56 -10.03 8.42 -3.33
N THR A 57 -10.59 8.74 -2.16
CA THR A 57 -11.59 9.80 -2.01
C THR A 57 -11.27 10.72 -0.83
N THR A 58 -11.73 11.97 -0.89
CA THR A 58 -11.54 12.95 0.19
C THR A 58 -12.34 12.62 1.44
N THR A 59 -13.42 11.84 1.33
CA THR A 59 -14.16 11.32 2.49
C THR A 59 -13.32 10.32 3.29
N LEU A 60 -12.46 9.54 2.60
CA LEU A 60 -11.54 8.61 3.25
C LEU A 60 -10.27 9.31 3.73
N LEU A 61 -9.83 10.36 3.03
CA LEU A 61 -8.58 11.04 3.34
C LEU A 61 -8.57 12.47 2.80
N ASP A 62 -8.66 13.44 3.71
CA ASP A 62 -8.45 14.86 3.41
C ASP A 62 -7.11 15.33 3.98
N MET A 63 -6.16 15.64 3.09
CA MET A 63 -4.80 16.08 3.46
C MET A 63 -4.54 17.55 3.12
N ARG A 64 -5.59 18.35 2.87
CA ARG A 64 -5.42 19.78 2.59
C ARG A 64 -4.77 20.47 3.78
N GLY A 65 -3.63 21.13 3.54
CA GLY A 65 -2.87 21.83 4.57
C GLY A 65 -1.86 20.96 5.32
N ASN A 66 -1.74 19.67 5.00
CA ASN A 66 -0.68 18.84 5.57
C ASN A 66 0.71 19.32 5.11
N PRO A 67 1.73 19.25 5.98
CA PRO A 67 3.10 19.59 5.61
C PRO A 67 3.66 18.56 4.61
N SER A 68 4.74 18.94 3.93
CA SER A 68 5.54 18.00 3.14
C SER A 68 6.05 16.87 4.03
N SER A 69 6.00 15.63 3.52
CA SER A 69 6.22 14.39 4.27
C SER A 69 5.26 14.17 5.46
N GLY A 70 4.15 14.91 5.53
CA GLY A 70 3.01 14.64 6.42
C GLY A 70 2.05 13.60 5.82
N GLY A 71 0.87 13.42 6.41
CA GLY A 71 -0.17 12.53 5.84
C GLY A 71 0.04 11.06 6.17
N ILE A 72 0.10 10.20 5.16
CA ILE A 72 0.10 8.74 5.34
C ILE A 72 1.50 8.22 5.65
N TRP A 73 1.73 7.87 6.91
CA TRP A 73 3.01 7.35 7.40
C TRP A 73 3.01 5.83 7.47
N LEU A 74 3.94 5.25 8.25
CA LEU A 74 4.13 3.81 8.45
C LEU A 74 2.80 3.06 8.47
N LEU A 75 2.61 2.25 7.44
CA LEU A 75 1.46 1.38 7.34
C LEU A 75 1.91 -0.01 7.78
N ILE A 76 1.27 -0.55 8.82
CA ILE A 76 1.38 -1.96 9.13
C ILE A 76 0.12 -2.66 8.61
N PHE A 77 0.27 -3.79 7.93
CA PHE A 77 -0.85 -4.66 7.56
C PHE A 77 -1.52 -5.17 8.83
N LEU A 78 -2.50 -4.42 9.33
CA LEU A 78 -3.61 -4.95 10.11
C LEU A 78 -4.84 -5.19 9.22
N MET A 79 -4.65 -5.27 7.90
CA MET A 79 -5.75 -5.42 6.95
C MET A 79 -6.26 -6.86 6.97
N ARG A 80 -7.42 -7.08 7.58
CA ARG A 80 -8.20 -8.29 7.39
C ARG A 80 -8.99 -8.14 6.10
N LYS A 81 -8.82 -9.03 5.12
CA LYS A 81 -9.73 -9.13 3.98
C LYS A 81 -11.10 -9.59 4.51
N VAL A 82 -11.94 -8.64 4.89
CA VAL A 82 -13.38 -8.87 5.09
C VAL A 82 -14.02 -8.75 3.71
N ASN A 83 -15.04 -9.57 3.43
CA ASN A 83 -15.64 -9.83 2.11
C ASN A 83 -16.01 -8.60 1.23
N PHE A 84 -15.82 -7.36 1.70
CA PHE A 84 -16.16 -6.11 1.01
C PHE A 84 -15.13 -4.96 1.11
N GLY A 85 -13.89 -5.18 1.60
CA GLY A 85 -12.90 -4.09 1.56
C GLY A 85 -11.63 -4.27 2.38
N TRP A 86 -10.68 -3.37 2.10
CA TRP A 86 -9.42 -3.20 2.80
C TRP A 86 -9.61 -2.20 3.95
N PHE A 87 -9.38 -2.62 5.20
CA PHE A 87 -9.56 -1.75 6.38
C PHE A 87 -8.20 -1.33 6.95
N ILE A 88 -7.99 -0.02 7.08
CA ILE A 88 -6.89 0.57 7.84
C ILE A 88 -7.51 1.10 9.14
N PRO A 89 -7.17 0.56 10.32
CA PRO A 89 -7.52 1.23 11.56
C PRO A 89 -6.75 2.55 11.61
N MET A 90 -7.48 3.67 11.54
CA MET A 90 -6.95 5.00 11.87
C MET A 90 -6.69 5.11 13.36
#